data_AF-A0AAD4DV57-F1
#
_entry.id   AF-A0AAD4DV57-F1
#
_cell.length_a   1.000
_cell.length_b   1.000
_cell.length_c   1.000
_cell.angle_alpha   90.00
_cell.angle_beta   90.00
_cell.angle_gamma   90.00
#
_symmetry.space_group_name_H-M   'P 1'
#
loop_
_entity.id
_entity.type
_entity.pdbx_description
1 polymer ?
#
loop_
_entity_poly.entity_id
_entity_poly.type
_entity_poly.pdbx_seq_one_letter_code
_entity_poly.pdbx_strand_id
1 'polypeptide(L)'
;VEEGIEMLRTLLPDTMIIAALDIIDREGVVKYKTSWGRHHYEVMGTTSTYTVFPHLDVASTAVSSYCTCPSFAFAVLISENHLMVRTYISMVIAE
;
A
#
# COMPACT_ATOMS: atom_id res chain seq x y z
N VAL A 1 8.30 14.22 5.51
CA VAL A 1 7.32 13.32 6.16
C VAL A 1 6.05 14.08 6.53
N GLU A 2 6.15 15.20 7.26
CA GLU A 2 4.99 16.04 7.66
C GLU A 2 4.14 16.54 6.46
N GLU A 3 4.76 17.17 5.45
CA GLU A 3 4.05 17.70 4.26
C GLU A 3 3.34 16.61 3.44
N GLY A 4 3.92 15.41 3.36
CA GLY A 4 3.32 14.28 2.65
C GLY A 4 2.07 13.74 3.35
N ILE A 5 2.08 13.72 4.69
CA ILE A 5 0.92 13.30 5.49
C ILE A 5 -0.19 14.34 5.40
N GLU A 6 0.14 15.63 5.39
CA GLU A 6 -0.82 16.72 5.22
C GLU A 6 -1.54 16.65 3.87
N MET A 7 -0.79 16.34 2.80
CA MET A 7 -1.39 16.14 1.48
C MET A 7 -2.28 14.88 1.44
N LEU A 8 -1.87 13.78 2.08
CA LEU A 8 -2.68 12.56 2.19
C LEU A 8 -4.00 12.80 2.94
N ARG A 9 -4.01 13.68 3.96
CA ARG A 9 -5.23 14.09 4.69
C ARG A 9 -6.25 14.80 3.82
N THR A 10 -5.80 15.47 2.76
CA THR A 10 -6.71 16.14 1.82
C THR A 10 -7.35 15.17 0.82
N LEU A 11 -6.76 13.99 0.61
CA LEU A 11 -7.19 13.01 -0.38
C LEU A 11 -7.88 11.78 0.22
N LEU A 12 -7.64 11.50 1.51
CA LEU A 12 -8.04 10.26 2.16
C LEU A 12 -8.66 10.51 3.53
N PRO A 13 -9.57 9.63 3.99
CA PRO A 13 -10.11 9.72 5.33
C PRO A 13 -9.02 9.57 6.39
N ASP A 14 -9.09 10.37 7.46
CA ASP A 14 -8.14 10.30 8.57
C ASP A 14 -8.02 8.90 9.17
N THR A 15 -9.12 8.14 9.22
CA THR A 15 -9.15 6.76 9.71
C THR A 15 -8.23 5.83 8.90
N MET A 16 -8.05 6.10 7.61
CA MET A 16 -7.18 5.33 6.74
C MET A 16 -5.70 5.67 6.97
N ILE A 17 -5.39 6.94 7.23
CA ILE A 17 -4.05 7.41 7.55
C ILE A 17 -3.61 6.90 8.92
N ILE A 18 -4.48 7.02 9.92
CA ILE A 18 -4.22 6.51 11.28
C ILE A 18 -3.99 5.00 11.24
N ALA A 19 -4.82 4.26 10.50
CA ALA A 19 -4.64 2.82 10.33
C ALA A 19 -3.34 2.46 9.60
N ALA A 20 -2.87 3.29 8.67
CA ALA A 20 -1.59 3.09 8.01
C ALA A 20 -0.40 3.37 8.94
N LEU A 21 -0.49 4.45 9.74
CA LEU A 21 0.52 4.78 10.74
C LEU A 21 0.63 3.71 11.83
N ASP A 22 -0.50 3.15 12.30
CA ASP A 22 -0.51 2.05 13.28
C ASP A 22 0.19 0.79 12.74
N ILE A 23 0.09 0.52 11.44
CA ILE A 23 0.82 -0.60 10.81
C ILE A 23 2.32 -0.34 10.79
N ILE A 24 2.75 0.88 10.50
CA ILE A 24 4.17 1.26 10.47
C ILE A 24 4.76 1.25 11.87
N ASP A 25 4.04 1.80 12.84
CA ASP A 25 4.47 1.88 14.24
C ASP A 25 4.71 0.50 14.86
N ARG A 26 3.96 -0.52 14.39
CA ARG A 26 4.15 -1.93 14.78
C ARG A 26 5.26 -2.65 14.03
N GLU A 27 6.09 -1.92 13.28
CA GLU A 27 7.09 -2.50 12.35
C GLU A 27 6.48 -3.51 11.37
N GLY A 28 5.19 -3.34 11.05
CA GLY A 28 4.42 -4.28 10.26
C GLY A 28 4.69 -4.21 8.76
N VAL A 29 5.70 -3.47 8.32
CA VAL A 29 6.06 -3.31 6.89
C VAL A 29 7.49 -3.75 6.68
N VAL A 30 7.69 -4.82 5.90
CA VAL A 30 9.00 -5.33 5.52
C VAL A 30 9.24 -5.09 4.05
N LYS A 31 10.30 -4.35 3.72
CA LYS A 31 10.71 -4.11 2.32
C LYS A 31 11.65 -5.20 1.85
N TYR A 32 11.24 -5.93 0.81
CA TYR A 32 12.08 -6.90 0.13
C TYR A 32 12.62 -6.33 -1.17
N LYS A 33 13.95 -6.29 -1.29
CA LYS A 33 14.64 -5.90 -2.51
C LYS A 33 15.28 -7.12 -3.15
N THR A 34 14.81 -7.48 -4.33
CA THR A 34 15.44 -8.54 -5.13
C THR A 34 16.69 -8.02 -5.82
N SER A 35 17.69 -8.88 -6.01
CA SER A 35 18.95 -8.55 -6.69
C SER A 35 18.77 -8.11 -8.15
N TRP A 36 17.63 -8.46 -8.76
CA TRP A 36 17.22 -8.02 -10.11
C TRP A 36 16.50 -6.67 -10.14
N GLY A 37 16.49 -5.93 -9.03
CA GLY A 37 16.00 -4.55 -8.99
C GLY A 37 14.49 -4.39 -8.74
N ARG A 38 13.73 -5.49 -8.62
CA ARG A 38 12.32 -5.43 -8.21
C ARG A 38 12.22 -5.34 -6.68
N HIS A 39 11.32 -4.49 -6.20
CA HIS A 39 10.96 -4.38 -4.79
C HIS A 39 9.51 -4.77 -4.57
N HIS A 40 9.26 -5.46 -3.47
CA HIS A 40 7.93 -5.73 -2.96
C HIS A 40 7.93 -5.50 -1.45
N TYR A 41 6.76 -5.23 -0.90
CA TYR A 41 6.58 -4.95 0.51
C TYR A 41 5.66 -5.99 1.10
N GLU A 42 6.02 -6.50 2.26
CA GLU A 42 5.19 -7.40 3.02
C GLU A 42 4.61 -6.64 4.20
N VAL A 43 3.29 -6.55 4.25
CA VAL A 43 2.55 -5.80 5.25
C VAL A 43 1.78 -6.76 6.14
N MET A 44 2.14 -6.82 7.41
CA MET A 44 1.46 -7.63 8.42
C MET A 44 0.08 -7.04 8.71
N GLY A 45 -0.95 -7.70 8.20
CA GLY A 45 -2.32 -7.37 8.52
C GLY A 45 -2.77 -7.99 9.85
N THR A 46 -3.95 -7.57 10.31
CA THR A 46 -4.56 -8.09 11.54
C THR A 46 -4.97 -9.56 11.44
N THR A 47 -5.25 -10.06 10.23
CA THR A 47 -5.72 -11.43 9.99
C THR A 47 -4.75 -12.28 9.18
N SER A 48 -3.93 -11.65 8.33
CA SER A 48 -2.94 -12.33 7.49
C SER A 48 -1.91 -11.32 7.02
N THR A 49 -0.75 -11.81 6.60
CA THR A 49 0.27 -10.99 5.97
C THR A 49 -0.04 -10.80 4.49
N TYR A 50 0.13 -9.57 3.99
CA TYR A 50 -0.22 -9.18 2.63
C TYR A 50 0.99 -8.63 1.89
N THR A 51 1.26 -9.14 0.69
CA THR A 51 2.29 -8.60 -0.19
C THR A 51 1.74 -7.50 -1.09
N VAL A 52 2.47 -6.39 -1.17
CA VAL A 52 2.24 -5.21 -2.02
C VAL A 52 3.38 -5.10 -3.03
N PHE A 53 3.02 -5.05 -4.30
CA PHE A 53 3.93 -4.89 -5.42
C PHE A 53 3.66 -3.52 -6.06
N PRO A 54 4.51 -2.51 -5.81
CA PRO A 54 4.27 -1.15 -6.27
C PRO A 54 4.63 -0.90 -7.73
N HIS A 55 5.29 -1.85 -8.40
CA HIS A 55 5.74 -1.72 -9.79
C HIS A 55 5.65 -3.09 -10.49
N LEU A 56 4.44 -3.49 -10.91
CA LEU A 56 4.29 -4.59 -11.88
C LEU A 56 4.64 -4.04 -13.29
N ASP A 57 5.91 -4.13 -13.66
CA ASP A 57 6.59 -3.81 -14.93
C ASP A 57 5.90 -2.99 -16.07
N VAL A 58 6.51 -1.83 -16.35
CA VAL A 58 7.06 -1.23 -17.60
C VAL A 58 6.25 -1.16 -18.92
N ALA A 59 5.15 -1.88 -19.13
CA ALA A 59 4.50 -1.90 -20.46
C ALA A 59 3.00 -1.57 -20.50
N SER A 60 2.34 -1.36 -19.36
CA SER A 60 0.89 -1.15 -19.34
C SER A 60 0.48 0.00 -18.43
N THR A 61 -0.14 1.00 -19.03
CA THR A 61 -0.58 2.29 -18.46
C THR A 61 -1.79 2.20 -17.53
N ALA A 62 -2.12 1.04 -16.97
CA ALA A 62 -3.40 0.86 -16.27
C ALA A 62 -3.32 0.32 -14.83
N VAL A 63 -2.28 -0.41 -14.41
CA VAL A 63 -2.24 -0.97 -13.04
C VAL A 63 -0.84 -0.85 -12.46
N SER A 64 -0.59 0.27 -11.75
CA SER A 64 0.73 0.58 -11.21
C SER A 64 1.06 -0.21 -9.94
N SER A 65 0.09 -0.65 -9.16
CA SER A 65 0.33 -1.33 -7.88
C SER A 65 -0.64 -2.48 -7.65
N TYR A 66 -0.16 -3.59 -7.08
CA TYR A 66 -0.94 -4.79 -6.76
C TYR A 66 -0.80 -5.13 -5.27
N CYS A 67 -1.92 -5.30 -4.57
CA CYS A 67 -1.93 -5.81 -3.19
C CYS A 67 -2.71 -7.12 -3.11
N THR A 68 -2.18 -8.09 -2.40
CA THR A 68 -2.88 -9.37 -2.11
C THR A 68 -3.97 -9.24 -1.04
N CYS A 69 -4.21 -8.03 -0.52
CA CYS A 69 -5.18 -7.78 0.52
C CYS A 69 -6.64 -7.88 -0.01
N PRO A 70 -7.56 -8.45 0.77
CA PRO A 70 -8.96 -8.62 0.35
C PRO A 70 -9.65 -7.28 0.04
N SER A 71 -9.24 -6.20 0.72
CA SER A 71 -9.72 -4.85 0.44
C SER A 71 -9.30 -4.34 -0.94
N PHE A 72 -8.12 -4.72 -1.44
CA PHE A 72 -7.67 -4.39 -2.79
C PHE A 72 -8.40 -5.22 -3.84
N ALA A 73 -8.55 -6.53 -3.60
CA ALA A 73 -9.33 -7.40 -4.47
C ALA A 73 -10.78 -6.89 -4.62
N PHE A 74 -11.40 -6.46 -3.52
CA PHE A 74 -12.72 -5.84 -3.55
C PHE A 74 -12.70 -4.49 -4.30
N ALA A 75 -11.79 -3.58 -3.96
CA ALA A 75 -11.75 -2.26 -4.58
C ALA A 75 -11.53 -2.30 -6.11
N VAL A 76 -10.62 -3.16 -6.58
CA VAL A 76 -10.28 -3.27 -8.00
C VAL A 76 -11.29 -4.08 -8.78
N LEU A 77 -11.73 -5.24 -8.26
CA LEU A 77 -12.62 -6.15 -9.00
C LEU A 77 -14.10 -5.75 -8.92
N ILE A 78 -14.51 -5.10 -7.85
CA ILE A 78 -15.94 -4.81 -7.60
C ILE A 78 -16.26 -3.32 -7.80
N SER A 79 -15.33 -2.42 -7.47
CA SER A 79 -15.57 -0.98 -7.59
C SER A 79 -14.86 -0.32 -8.78
N GLU A 80 -14.06 -1.06 -9.56
CA GLU A 80 -13.20 -0.53 -10.65
C GLU A 80 -12.40 0.71 -10.22
N ASN A 81 -12.14 0.83 -8.92
CA ASN A 81 -11.58 2.03 -8.34
C ASN A 81 -10.17 1.71 -7.85
N HIS A 82 -9.20 2.54 -8.23
CA HIS A 82 -7.82 2.44 -7.79
C HIS A 82 -7.65 2.97 -6.35
N LEU A 83 -8.57 2.58 -5.44
CA LEU A 83 -8.58 3.05 -4.06
C LEU A 83 -7.27 2.67 -3.37
N MET A 84 -6.59 3.69 -2.85
CA MET A 84 -5.43 3.53 -1.99
C MET A 84 -5.87 2.77 -0.73
N VAL A 85 -5.38 1.54 -0.57
CA VAL A 85 -5.63 0.72 0.62
C VAL A 85 -4.69 1.14 1.75
N ARG A 86 -5.12 0.98 3.01
CA ARG A 86 -4.26 1.29 4.18
C ARG A 86 -2.88 0.63 4.10
N THR A 87 -2.79 -0.59 3.55
CA THR A 87 -1.53 -1.32 3.35
C THR A 87 -0.63 -0.66 2.31
N TYR A 88 -1.21 -0.11 1.23
CA TYR A 88 -0.48 0.68 0.23
C TYR A 88 -0.02 2.03 0.81
N ILE A 89 -0.87 2.70 1.59
CA ILE A 89 -0.48 3.96 2.24
C ILE A 89 0.63 3.74 3.27
N SER A 90 0.56 2.62 4.02
CA SER A 90 1.62 2.22 4.95
C SER A 90 2.96 2.05 4.23
N MET A 91 2.92 1.42 3.05
CA MET A 91 4.08 1.28 2.17
C MET A 91 4.63 2.63 1.71
N VAL A 92 3.76 3.54 1.22
CA VAL A 92 4.16 4.86 0.72
C VAL A 92 4.78 5.74 1.81
N ILE A 93 4.28 5.64 3.05
CA ILE A 93 4.84 6.39 4.19
C ILE A 93 6.15 5.75 4.68
N ALA A 94 6.30 4.43 4.54
CA ALA A 94 7.51 3.70 4.94
C ALA A 94 8.66 3.79 3.92
N GLU A 95 8.41 4.30 2.72
CA GLU A 95 9.42 4.57 1.68
C GLU A 95 10.12 5.91 1.90
#